data_AF-A0A353GLI6-F1
#
_entry.id   AF-A0A353GLI6-F1
#
_cell.length_a   1.000
_cell.length_b   1.000
_cell.length_c   1.000
_cell.angle_alpha   90.00
_cell.angle_beta   90.00
_cell.angle_gamma   90.00
#
_symmetry.space_group_name_H-M   'P 1'
#
loop_
_entity.id
_entity.type
_entity.pdbx_description
1 polymer ?
#
loop_
_entity_poly.entity_id
_entity_poly.type
_entity_poly.pdbx_seq_one_letter_code
_entity_poly.pdbx_strand_id
1 'polypeptide(L)'
;MEFNEVRTYSARERMSAFDPARMARVTDVRQPMDLFLSCLPRYGQATQLLESAECVVTAAAAGRQSVWLVDAAALERGLAPLLIRLMELNLVQHLALDLGAAIRDFETAFFGQLKEDATGDLREGVLGMARETSEWMNGLINEGARRGFGIGYSLGRGILDRRAPFDTVSLLANAAGLRVPLTVHVEMGADGIQMHQSADPTLLGKGTFKDFQFFGGQVAELGDGGVVVALTGESYMPRMFQKALSMSRNQGRPVERFFGVQFNNRPICIDDDIPLKSCTGETGRFFQLNGPMELTGPLFFSAIQRYLR
;
A
#
# COMPACT_ATOMS: atom_id res chain seq x y z
N MET A 1 15.73 50.45 -3.96
CA MET A 1 14.68 50.18 -2.97
C MET A 1 15.39 50.01 -1.64
N GLU A 2 15.17 50.95 -0.71
CA GLU A 2 15.84 51.00 0.59
C GLU A 2 15.00 50.21 1.61
N PHE A 3 15.59 49.29 2.38
CA PHE A 3 14.88 48.40 3.32
C PHE A 3 14.58 49.06 4.70
N ASN A 4 14.92 50.33 4.83
CA ASN A 4 14.95 51.13 6.05
C ASN A 4 13.53 51.56 6.47
N GLU A 5 12.56 51.44 5.56
CA GLU A 5 11.17 51.85 5.73
C GLU A 5 10.21 50.65 5.94
N VAL A 6 10.75 49.44 6.13
CA VAL A 6 9.94 48.23 6.35
C VAL A 6 9.27 48.30 7.72
N ARG A 7 7.93 48.19 7.74
CA ARG A 7 7.15 48.12 8.97
C ARG A 7 7.32 46.75 9.65
N THR A 8 7.61 46.77 10.94
CA THR A 8 7.64 45.57 11.79
C THR A 8 6.35 45.49 12.61
N TYR A 9 6.04 44.31 13.12
CA TYR A 9 4.90 44.06 14.01
C TYR A 9 5.31 43.08 15.11
N SER A 10 4.56 43.05 16.21
CA SER A 10 4.87 42.17 17.34
C SER A 10 4.54 40.72 16.99
N ALA A 11 5.44 39.79 17.33
CA ALA A 11 5.15 38.37 17.22
C ALA A 11 3.91 37.93 18.04
N ARG A 12 3.51 38.72 19.06
CA ARG A 12 2.32 38.47 19.89
C ARG A 12 1.00 38.78 19.17
N GLU A 13 1.03 39.62 18.15
CA GLU A 13 -0.14 40.02 17.35
C GLU A 13 -0.36 39.06 16.16
N ARG A 14 0.63 38.19 15.90
CA ARG A 14 0.58 37.20 14.83
C ARG A 14 -0.30 36.02 15.23
N MET A 15 -1.21 35.62 14.34
CA MET A 15 -1.81 34.28 14.44
C MET A 15 -0.73 33.21 14.23
N SER A 16 -0.46 32.43 15.26
CA SER A 16 0.48 31.31 15.22
C SER A 16 -0.23 30.02 14.84
N ALA A 17 0.25 29.33 13.80
CA ALA A 17 -0.16 27.96 13.51
C ALA A 17 0.46 26.93 14.48
N PHE A 18 1.39 27.39 15.33
CA PHE A 18 2.08 26.58 16.34
C PHE A 18 1.46 26.79 17.73
N ASP A 19 1.02 25.67 18.30
CA ASP A 19 0.53 25.45 19.65
C ASP A 19 1.49 24.49 20.41
N PRO A 20 2.09 24.94 21.53
CA PRO A 20 2.95 24.10 22.39
C PRO A 20 2.28 22.82 22.89
N ALA A 21 0.97 22.77 23.07
CA ALA A 21 0.26 21.58 23.55
C ALA A 21 0.30 20.41 22.55
N ARG A 22 0.55 20.70 21.27
CA ARG A 22 0.68 19.72 20.18
C ARG A 22 2.11 19.25 19.97
N MET A 23 3.08 19.72 20.77
CA MET A 23 4.47 19.28 20.70
C MET A 23 4.62 17.80 21.05
N ALA A 24 5.70 17.21 20.55
CA ALA A 24 6.09 15.87 20.97
C ALA A 24 6.37 15.84 22.48
N ARG A 25 6.04 14.73 23.13
CA ARG A 25 6.39 14.48 24.53
C ARG A 25 7.55 13.50 24.60
N VAL A 26 8.38 13.64 25.63
CA VAL A 26 9.45 12.67 25.91
C VAL A 26 8.84 11.39 26.47
N THR A 27 9.21 10.24 25.91
CA THR A 27 8.81 8.91 26.39
C THR A 27 10.04 8.06 26.68
N ASP A 28 9.92 7.07 27.57
CA ASP A 28 10.94 6.03 27.75
C ASP A 28 10.72 4.93 26.69
N VAL A 29 11.78 4.54 25.99
CA VAL A 29 11.77 3.52 24.92
C VAL A 29 11.39 2.13 25.39
N ARG A 30 11.36 1.89 26.70
CA ARG A 30 10.89 0.64 27.32
C ARG A 30 9.39 0.62 27.54
N GLN A 31 8.70 1.75 27.38
CA GLN A 31 7.26 1.83 27.48
C GLN A 31 6.60 1.16 26.26
N PRO A 32 5.33 0.74 26.38
CA PRO A 32 4.65 0.10 25.26
C PRO A 32 4.41 1.08 24.11
N MET A 33 4.18 0.52 22.91
CA MET A 33 4.09 1.28 21.66
C MET A 33 2.95 2.31 21.66
N ASP A 34 1.87 2.05 22.40
CA ASP A 34 0.75 2.98 22.56
C ASP A 34 1.18 4.31 23.19
N LEU A 35 2.02 4.26 24.22
CA LEU A 35 2.58 5.43 24.87
C LEU A 35 3.49 6.20 23.91
N PHE A 36 4.29 5.51 23.10
CA PHE A 36 5.08 6.15 22.04
C PHE A 36 4.20 6.91 21.04
N LEU A 37 3.16 6.28 20.50
CA LEU A 37 2.21 6.91 19.56
C LEU A 37 1.47 8.11 20.20
N SER A 38 1.17 8.02 21.49
CA SER A 38 0.56 9.12 22.25
C SER A 38 1.47 10.35 22.38
N CYS A 39 2.79 10.15 22.32
CA CYS A 39 3.80 11.17 22.51
C CYS A 39 4.26 11.82 21.20
N LEU A 40 3.82 11.31 20.05
CA LEU A 40 4.06 11.95 18.75
C LEU A 40 3.44 13.36 18.71
N PRO A 41 4.11 14.33 18.05
CA PRO A 41 3.55 15.66 17.90
C PRO A 41 2.25 15.60 17.10
N ARG A 42 1.28 16.44 17.43
CA ARG A 42 0.01 16.54 16.71
C ARG A 42 0.15 17.51 15.53
N TYR A 43 1.13 17.29 14.67
CA TYR A 43 1.37 18.08 13.46
C TYR A 43 1.66 17.18 12.26
N GLY A 44 1.40 17.70 11.06
CA GLY A 44 1.80 17.07 9.80
C GLY A 44 1.33 15.62 9.67
N GLN A 45 2.23 14.75 9.22
CA GLN A 45 1.96 13.34 8.99
C GLN A 45 1.78 12.53 10.26
N ALA A 46 2.27 12.97 11.42
CA ALA A 46 2.00 12.28 12.69
C ALA A 46 0.52 12.37 13.05
N THR A 47 -0.12 13.52 12.83
CA THR A 47 -1.59 13.65 12.95
C THR A 47 -2.30 12.76 11.92
N GLN A 48 -1.91 12.83 10.65
CA GLN A 48 -2.54 12.04 9.59
C GLN A 48 -2.42 10.53 9.84
N LEU A 49 -1.28 10.05 10.35
CA LEU A 49 -1.07 8.66 10.73
C LEU A 49 -2.09 8.21 11.79
N LEU A 50 -2.25 9.00 12.86
CA LEU A 50 -3.14 8.64 13.96
C LEU A 50 -4.62 8.73 13.54
N GLU A 51 -5.00 9.80 12.85
CA GLU A 51 -6.38 10.00 12.37
C GLU A 51 -6.76 8.94 11.32
N SER A 52 -5.86 8.59 10.40
CA SER A 52 -6.13 7.54 9.40
C SER A 52 -6.31 6.16 10.04
N ALA A 53 -5.49 5.82 11.04
CA ALA A 53 -5.66 4.60 11.82
C ALA A 53 -7.02 4.56 12.55
N GLU A 54 -7.40 5.67 13.18
CA GLU A 54 -8.71 5.81 13.83
C GLU A 54 -9.87 5.66 12.84
N CYS A 55 -9.75 6.24 11.64
CA CYS A 55 -10.76 6.11 10.57
C CYS A 55 -10.96 4.64 10.17
N VAL A 56 -9.89 3.87 9.98
CA VAL A 56 -9.97 2.43 9.63
C VAL A 56 -10.70 1.65 10.72
N VAL A 57 -10.33 1.86 11.98
CA VAL A 57 -10.96 1.15 13.11
C VAL A 57 -12.42 1.55 13.27
N THR A 58 -12.73 2.84 13.14
CA THR A 58 -14.10 3.37 13.26
C THR A 58 -15.00 2.85 12.14
N ALA A 59 -14.48 2.80 10.91
CA ALA A 59 -15.20 2.22 9.77
C ALA A 59 -15.53 0.74 10.01
N ALA A 60 -14.53 -0.05 10.41
CA ALA A 60 -14.73 -1.46 10.72
C ALA A 60 -15.73 -1.67 11.87
N ALA A 61 -15.63 -0.89 12.96
CA ALA A 61 -16.56 -0.95 14.09
C ALA A 61 -18.00 -0.59 13.70
N ALA A 62 -18.18 0.31 12.73
CA ALA A 62 -19.47 0.69 12.18
C ALA A 62 -19.98 -0.24 11.07
N GLY A 63 -19.27 -1.34 10.76
CA GLY A 63 -19.60 -2.25 9.67
C GLY A 63 -19.51 -1.59 8.28
N ARG A 64 -18.70 -0.54 8.14
CA ARG A 64 -18.47 0.18 6.89
C ARG A 64 -17.39 -0.51 6.06
N GLN A 65 -17.41 -0.23 4.77
CA GLN A 65 -16.49 -0.80 3.81
C GLN A 65 -15.07 -0.25 4.00
N SER A 66 -14.08 -1.15 4.05
CA SER A 66 -12.64 -0.85 4.04
C SER A 66 -11.97 -1.53 2.84
N VAL A 67 -11.61 -0.75 1.83
CA VAL A 67 -11.02 -1.20 0.56
C VAL A 67 -9.52 -0.96 0.58
N TRP A 68 -8.71 -2.00 0.40
CA TRP A 68 -7.26 -1.92 0.37
C TRP A 68 -6.75 -2.17 -1.04
N LEU A 69 -6.12 -1.16 -1.63
CA LEU A 69 -5.44 -1.21 -2.92
C LEU A 69 -3.96 -1.48 -2.67
N VAL A 70 -3.45 -2.58 -3.20
CA VAL A 70 -2.08 -3.04 -2.95
C VAL A 70 -1.43 -3.35 -4.30
N ASP A 71 -0.21 -2.88 -4.51
CA ASP A 71 0.59 -3.21 -5.68
C ASP A 71 1.86 -3.99 -5.32
N ALA A 72 2.62 -4.37 -6.34
CA ALA A 72 3.84 -5.14 -6.18
C ALA A 72 4.82 -4.54 -5.17
N ALA A 73 4.88 -3.20 -5.04
CA ALA A 73 5.83 -2.54 -4.16
C ALA A 73 5.56 -2.86 -2.68
N ALA A 74 4.30 -3.05 -2.26
CA ALA A 74 3.99 -3.41 -0.89
C ALA A 74 4.52 -4.81 -0.52
N LEU A 75 4.44 -5.75 -1.46
CA LEU A 75 4.91 -7.13 -1.27
C LEU A 75 6.44 -7.17 -1.28
N GLU A 76 7.10 -6.42 -2.18
CA GLU A 76 8.56 -6.26 -2.21
C GLU A 76 9.15 -5.69 -0.91
N ARG A 77 8.32 -5.03 -0.09
CA ARG A 77 8.68 -4.53 1.24
C ARG A 77 8.30 -5.47 2.39
N GLY A 78 7.81 -6.67 2.09
CA GLY A 78 7.47 -7.68 3.09
C GLY A 78 6.24 -7.34 3.92
N LEU A 79 5.31 -6.53 3.41
CA LEU A 79 4.14 -6.08 4.17
C LEU A 79 2.99 -7.09 4.22
N ALA A 80 3.09 -8.22 3.50
CA ALA A 80 2.04 -9.22 3.43
C ALA A 80 1.57 -9.75 4.80
N PRO A 81 2.44 -10.10 5.77
CA PRO A 81 1.99 -10.56 7.09
C PRO A 81 1.17 -9.52 7.86
N LEU A 82 1.45 -8.22 7.68
CA LEU A 82 0.67 -7.16 8.32
C LEU A 82 -0.73 -7.07 7.72
N LEU A 83 -0.84 -7.14 6.40
CA LEU A 83 -2.12 -7.17 5.69
C LEU A 83 -2.94 -8.39 6.04
N ILE A 84 -2.32 -9.57 6.17
CA ILE A 84 -2.97 -10.80 6.64
C ILE A 84 -3.53 -10.58 8.04
N ARG A 85 -2.74 -10.02 8.96
CA ARG A 85 -3.22 -9.74 10.31
C ARG A 85 -4.39 -8.76 10.31
N LEU A 86 -4.41 -7.76 9.43
CA LEU A 86 -5.53 -6.84 9.29
C LEU A 86 -6.80 -7.53 8.73
N MET A 87 -6.64 -8.50 7.82
CA MET A 87 -7.75 -9.35 7.36
C MET A 87 -8.32 -10.20 8.50
N GLU A 88 -7.47 -10.85 9.29
CA GLU A 88 -7.90 -11.64 10.47
C GLU A 88 -8.66 -10.81 11.51
N LEU A 89 -8.29 -9.53 11.65
CA LEU A 89 -8.94 -8.57 12.54
C LEU A 89 -10.22 -7.96 11.94
N ASN A 90 -10.63 -8.36 10.74
CA ASN A 90 -11.76 -7.79 9.98
C ASN A 90 -11.61 -6.27 9.75
N LEU A 91 -10.39 -5.78 9.51
CA LEU A 91 -10.12 -4.39 9.15
C LEU A 91 -9.98 -4.17 7.65
N VAL A 92 -9.93 -5.26 6.88
CA VAL A 92 -9.92 -5.28 5.41
C VAL A 92 -11.20 -5.97 4.94
N GLN A 93 -12.12 -5.21 4.35
CA GLN A 93 -13.37 -5.74 3.79
C GLN A 93 -13.24 -6.08 2.31
N HIS A 94 -12.28 -5.49 1.61
CA HIS A 94 -11.95 -5.84 0.23
C HIS A 94 -10.46 -5.64 -0.02
N LEU A 95 -9.81 -6.63 -0.63
CA LEU A 95 -8.43 -6.56 -1.08
C LEU A 95 -8.40 -6.49 -2.62
N ALA A 96 -7.86 -5.41 -3.17
CA ALA A 96 -7.64 -5.26 -4.60
C ALA A 96 -6.13 -5.24 -4.86
N LEU A 97 -5.67 -6.16 -5.71
CA LEU A 97 -4.28 -6.26 -6.15
C LEU A 97 -4.15 -5.82 -7.61
N ASP A 98 -2.99 -5.30 -7.99
CA ASP A 98 -2.57 -5.38 -9.40
C ASP A 98 -2.07 -6.81 -9.71
N LEU A 99 -1.95 -7.14 -10.99
CA LEU A 99 -1.47 -8.47 -11.37
C LEU A 99 0.02 -8.67 -11.02
N GLY A 100 0.84 -7.61 -11.05
CA GLY A 100 2.22 -7.64 -10.56
C GLY A 100 2.37 -8.07 -9.10
N ALA A 101 1.49 -7.62 -8.19
CA ALA A 101 1.43 -8.11 -6.81
C ALA A 101 0.97 -9.57 -6.77
N ALA A 102 -0.07 -9.92 -7.54
CA ALA A 102 -0.59 -11.28 -7.54
C ALA A 102 0.45 -12.30 -8.04
N ILE A 103 1.29 -11.95 -9.02
CA ILE A 103 2.41 -12.79 -9.49
C ILE A 103 3.40 -13.04 -8.35
N ARG A 104 3.87 -11.97 -7.70
CA ARG A 104 4.84 -12.07 -6.60
C ARG A 104 4.30 -12.84 -5.40
N ASP A 105 3.03 -12.62 -5.06
CA ASP A 105 2.35 -13.36 -3.99
C ASP A 105 2.22 -14.85 -4.32
N PHE A 106 1.89 -15.18 -5.58
CA PHE A 106 1.80 -16.55 -6.07
C PHE A 106 3.17 -17.24 -6.05
N GLU A 107 4.22 -16.57 -6.50
CA GLU A 107 5.60 -17.08 -6.44
C GLU A 107 6.06 -17.29 -5.00
N THR A 108 5.68 -16.38 -4.09
CA THR A 108 5.96 -16.56 -2.67
C THR A 108 5.26 -17.80 -2.15
N ALA A 109 3.97 -17.97 -2.45
CA ALA A 109 3.17 -19.11 -2.00
C ALA A 109 3.76 -20.46 -2.45
N PHE A 110 4.22 -20.56 -3.69
CA PHE A 110 4.68 -21.83 -4.27
C PHE A 110 6.18 -22.08 -4.15
N PHE A 111 6.99 -21.03 -4.26
CA PHE A 111 8.45 -21.15 -4.39
C PHE A 111 9.21 -20.49 -3.24
N GLY A 112 8.55 -19.68 -2.41
CA GLY A 112 9.21 -18.92 -1.34
C GLY A 112 10.13 -17.82 -1.89
N GLN A 113 9.90 -17.38 -3.12
CA GLN A 113 10.70 -16.39 -3.84
C GLN A 113 9.76 -15.28 -4.37
N LEU A 114 10.30 -14.06 -4.55
CA LEU A 114 9.48 -12.86 -4.82
C LEU A 114 9.98 -12.02 -5.99
N LYS A 115 11.23 -12.18 -6.43
CA LYS A 115 11.86 -11.19 -7.30
C LYS A 115 12.84 -11.79 -8.31
N GLU A 116 12.58 -11.50 -9.57
CA GLU A 116 13.48 -11.69 -10.72
C GLU A 116 14.60 -10.62 -10.75
N ASP A 117 15.75 -10.92 -11.38
CA ASP A 117 16.81 -9.94 -11.62
C ASP A 117 16.46 -9.12 -12.85
N ALA A 118 15.69 -8.05 -12.64
CA ALA A 118 15.20 -7.21 -13.72
C ALA A 118 16.30 -6.71 -14.68
N THR A 119 17.51 -6.44 -14.20
CA THR A 119 18.58 -5.90 -15.06
C THR A 119 19.16 -6.99 -15.96
N GLY A 120 19.47 -8.15 -15.37
CA GLY A 120 19.97 -9.30 -16.10
C GLY A 120 18.93 -9.85 -17.07
N ASP A 121 17.71 -10.02 -16.61
CA ASP A 121 16.64 -10.67 -17.37
C ASP A 121 16.14 -9.79 -18.53
N LEU A 122 16.12 -8.46 -18.37
CA LEU A 122 15.83 -7.55 -19.50
C LEU A 122 16.88 -7.64 -20.59
N ARG A 123 18.16 -7.71 -20.21
CA ARG A 123 19.26 -7.80 -21.16
C ARG A 123 19.20 -9.07 -21.98
N GLU A 124 18.82 -10.18 -21.36
CA GLU A 124 18.72 -11.49 -22.02
C GLU A 124 17.33 -11.76 -22.63
N GLY A 125 16.36 -10.85 -22.45
CA GLY A 125 15.01 -10.96 -23.00
C GLY A 125 14.12 -12.00 -22.32
N VAL A 126 14.40 -12.32 -21.05
CA VAL A 126 13.71 -13.35 -20.26
C VAL A 126 12.93 -12.81 -19.07
N LEU A 127 12.82 -11.48 -18.92
CA LEU A 127 12.04 -10.85 -17.85
C LEU A 127 10.57 -11.31 -17.90
N GLY A 128 10.04 -11.82 -16.78
CA GLY A 128 8.67 -12.30 -16.68
C GLY A 128 8.40 -13.61 -17.40
N MET A 129 9.43 -14.37 -17.79
CA MET A 129 9.30 -15.63 -18.57
C MET A 129 9.34 -16.89 -17.70
N ALA A 130 9.17 -16.77 -16.38
CA ALA A 130 9.07 -17.92 -15.48
C ALA A 130 7.93 -18.85 -15.92
N ARG A 131 8.30 -20.06 -16.38
CA ARG A 131 7.36 -21.03 -16.98
C ARG A 131 6.33 -21.52 -15.96
N GLU A 132 6.77 -22.00 -14.81
CA GLU A 132 5.89 -22.56 -13.77
C GLU A 132 4.88 -21.51 -13.30
N THR A 133 5.34 -20.28 -12.98
CA THR A 133 4.47 -19.15 -12.63
C THR A 133 3.44 -18.89 -13.72
N SER A 134 3.90 -18.72 -14.97
CA SER A 134 3.05 -18.34 -16.09
C SER A 134 2.02 -19.41 -16.44
N GLU A 135 2.43 -20.67 -16.59
CA GLU A 135 1.52 -21.76 -16.95
C GLU A 135 0.48 -22.00 -15.86
N TRP A 136 0.88 -21.97 -14.58
CA TRP A 136 -0.02 -22.27 -13.48
C TRP A 136 -1.02 -21.15 -13.20
N MET A 137 -0.58 -19.89 -13.24
CA MET A 137 -1.47 -18.74 -13.07
C MET A 137 -2.42 -18.60 -14.25
N ASN A 138 -1.91 -18.63 -15.49
CA ASN A 138 -2.76 -18.55 -16.67
C ASN A 138 -3.76 -19.71 -16.72
N GLY A 139 -3.34 -20.93 -16.34
CA GLY A 139 -4.26 -22.06 -16.22
C GLY A 139 -5.44 -21.80 -15.28
N LEU A 140 -5.16 -21.29 -14.06
CA LEU A 140 -6.19 -20.93 -13.08
C LEU A 140 -7.10 -19.80 -13.59
N ILE A 141 -6.51 -18.75 -14.16
CA ILE A 141 -7.24 -17.61 -14.72
C ILE A 141 -8.17 -18.08 -15.85
N ASN A 142 -7.66 -18.90 -16.76
CA ASN A 142 -8.40 -19.39 -17.91
C ASN A 142 -9.58 -20.28 -17.48
N GLU A 143 -9.36 -21.19 -16.52
CA GLU A 143 -10.44 -22.01 -15.97
C GLU A 143 -11.50 -21.14 -15.28
N GLY A 144 -11.07 -20.23 -14.42
CA GLY A 144 -11.95 -19.33 -13.68
C GLY A 144 -12.78 -18.43 -14.59
N ALA A 145 -12.17 -17.80 -15.58
CA ALA A 145 -12.83 -16.93 -16.54
C ALA A 145 -13.86 -17.70 -17.39
N ARG A 146 -13.58 -18.95 -17.78
CA ARG A 146 -14.57 -19.81 -18.46
C ARG A 146 -15.79 -20.10 -17.57
N ARG A 147 -15.56 -20.26 -16.27
CA ARG A 147 -16.60 -20.48 -15.25
C ARG A 147 -17.29 -19.18 -14.78
N GLY A 148 -16.84 -18.01 -15.25
CA GLY A 148 -17.41 -16.70 -14.92
C GLY A 148 -16.87 -16.07 -13.64
N PHE A 149 -15.78 -16.59 -13.10
CA PHE A 149 -15.05 -16.00 -11.97
C PHE A 149 -14.04 -14.96 -12.45
N GLY A 150 -13.74 -13.99 -11.57
CA GLY A 150 -12.65 -13.06 -11.77
C GLY A 150 -11.29 -13.65 -11.36
N ILE A 151 -10.21 -12.92 -11.61
CA ILE A 151 -8.83 -13.39 -11.42
C ILE A 151 -8.54 -13.62 -9.94
N GLY A 152 -8.92 -12.67 -9.08
CA GLY A 152 -8.66 -12.75 -7.63
C GLY A 152 -9.22 -14.01 -6.99
N TYR A 153 -10.50 -14.30 -7.25
CA TYR A 153 -11.12 -15.55 -6.79
C TYR A 153 -10.40 -16.80 -7.33
N SER A 154 -10.07 -16.81 -8.62
CA SER A 154 -9.48 -17.96 -9.31
C SER A 154 -8.09 -18.29 -8.79
N LEU A 155 -7.27 -17.27 -8.55
CA LEU A 155 -5.93 -17.42 -8.01
C LEU A 155 -5.97 -17.82 -6.53
N GLY A 156 -6.73 -17.10 -5.70
CA GLY A 156 -6.80 -17.40 -4.26
C GLY A 156 -7.32 -18.81 -3.98
N ARG A 157 -8.38 -19.25 -4.68
CA ARG A 157 -8.85 -20.63 -4.61
C ARG A 157 -7.84 -21.62 -5.15
N GLY A 158 -7.21 -21.31 -6.28
CA GLY A 158 -6.21 -22.18 -6.91
C GLY A 158 -5.00 -22.45 -6.03
N ILE A 159 -4.53 -21.46 -5.27
CA ILE A 159 -3.43 -21.61 -4.32
C ILE A 159 -3.82 -22.57 -3.19
N LEU A 160 -5.00 -22.36 -2.58
CA LEU A 160 -5.51 -23.22 -1.50
C LEU A 160 -5.75 -24.65 -1.97
N ASP A 161 -6.40 -24.83 -3.12
CA ASP A 161 -6.75 -26.16 -3.65
C ASP A 161 -5.49 -26.95 -4.02
N ARG A 162 -4.40 -26.27 -4.44
CA ARG A 162 -3.09 -26.87 -4.73
C ARG A 162 -2.17 -27.00 -3.52
N ARG A 163 -2.57 -26.51 -2.34
CA ARG A 163 -1.81 -26.58 -1.07
C ARG A 163 -0.38 -26.06 -1.22
N ALA A 164 -0.25 -24.81 -1.67
CA ALA A 164 1.05 -24.18 -1.81
C ALA A 164 1.82 -24.18 -0.47
N PRO A 165 3.12 -24.53 -0.45
CA PRO A 165 3.89 -24.74 0.78
C PRO A 165 4.02 -23.50 1.68
N PHE A 166 3.89 -22.30 1.13
CA PHE A 166 4.00 -21.03 1.85
C PHE A 166 2.67 -20.24 1.82
N ASP A 167 1.54 -20.93 1.76
CA ASP A 167 0.21 -20.30 1.74
C ASP A 167 -0.06 -19.37 2.94
N THR A 168 0.50 -19.67 4.10
CA THR A 168 0.37 -18.86 5.34
C THR A 168 0.88 -17.42 5.20
N VAL A 169 1.77 -17.13 4.25
CA VAL A 169 2.29 -15.78 3.99
C VAL A 169 1.73 -15.15 2.72
N SER A 170 0.86 -15.85 1.98
CA SER A 170 0.24 -15.38 0.74
C SER A 170 -1.04 -14.59 1.01
N LEU A 171 -1.12 -13.37 0.47
CA LEU A 171 -2.32 -12.55 0.48
C LEU A 171 -3.47 -13.22 -0.26
N LEU A 172 -3.21 -13.80 -1.43
CA LEU A 172 -4.21 -14.48 -2.26
C LEU A 172 -4.83 -15.68 -1.50
N ALA A 173 -3.99 -16.51 -0.87
CA ALA A 173 -4.43 -17.66 -0.09
C ALA A 173 -5.22 -17.24 1.16
N ASN A 174 -4.69 -16.29 1.93
CA ASN A 174 -5.32 -15.84 3.17
C ASN A 174 -6.63 -15.10 2.91
N ALA A 175 -6.71 -14.23 1.88
CA ALA A 175 -7.96 -13.58 1.51
C ALA A 175 -9.04 -14.61 1.12
N ALA A 176 -8.68 -15.61 0.32
CA ALA A 176 -9.61 -16.69 -0.05
C ALA A 176 -10.03 -17.55 1.15
N GLY A 177 -9.09 -17.88 2.05
CA GLY A 177 -9.33 -18.70 3.24
C GLY A 177 -10.21 -18.01 4.28
N LEU A 178 -9.95 -16.71 4.53
CA LEU A 178 -10.73 -15.86 5.42
C LEU A 178 -12.03 -15.34 4.78
N ARG A 179 -12.26 -15.64 3.48
CA ARG A 179 -13.38 -15.16 2.68
C ARG A 179 -13.45 -13.63 2.60
N VAL A 180 -12.29 -12.97 2.62
CA VAL A 180 -12.17 -11.56 2.29
C VAL A 180 -12.33 -11.43 0.77
N PRO A 181 -13.29 -10.61 0.29
CA PRO A 181 -13.41 -10.29 -1.12
C PRO A 181 -12.08 -9.84 -1.75
N LEU A 182 -11.72 -10.47 -2.88
CA LEU A 182 -10.41 -10.33 -3.52
C LEU A 182 -10.58 -10.10 -5.02
N THR A 183 -9.96 -9.04 -5.54
CA THR A 183 -9.88 -8.75 -6.98
C THR A 183 -8.43 -8.54 -7.41
N VAL A 184 -8.13 -8.89 -8.67
CA VAL A 184 -6.83 -8.67 -9.29
C VAL A 184 -7.02 -7.94 -10.62
N HIS A 185 -6.29 -6.86 -10.81
CA HIS A 185 -6.46 -5.94 -11.93
C HIS A 185 -5.21 -5.92 -12.82
N VAL A 186 -5.42 -6.30 -14.08
CA VAL A 186 -4.34 -6.48 -15.07
C VAL A 186 -3.95 -5.14 -15.70
N GLU A 187 -2.64 -4.87 -15.77
CA GLU A 187 -2.08 -3.79 -16.59
C GLU A 187 -1.59 -4.38 -17.91
N MET A 188 -2.45 -4.31 -18.94
CA MET A 188 -2.19 -4.95 -20.23
C MET A 188 -0.87 -4.45 -20.85
N GLY A 189 0.04 -5.38 -21.14
CA GLY A 189 1.37 -5.13 -21.67
C GLY A 189 2.48 -5.00 -20.63
N ALA A 190 2.16 -4.92 -19.33
CA ALA A 190 3.16 -4.72 -18.26
C ALA A 190 3.44 -5.97 -17.43
N ASP A 191 2.43 -6.81 -17.16
CA ASP A 191 2.61 -7.97 -16.29
C ASP A 191 3.19 -9.19 -17.04
N GLY A 192 4.23 -9.82 -16.48
CA GLY A 192 5.03 -10.85 -17.16
C GLY A 192 4.24 -12.03 -17.73
N ILE A 193 3.26 -12.56 -16.99
CA ILE A 193 2.51 -13.77 -17.41
C ILE A 193 1.72 -13.58 -18.70
N GLN A 194 1.51 -12.33 -19.14
CA GLN A 194 0.79 -11.99 -20.37
C GLN A 194 1.59 -12.32 -21.63
N MET A 195 2.92 -12.35 -21.54
CA MET A 195 3.81 -12.60 -22.68
C MET A 195 4.07 -14.09 -22.91
N HIS A 196 3.67 -14.94 -21.95
CA HIS A 196 3.84 -16.38 -22.04
C HIS A 196 2.82 -17.01 -23.00
N GLN A 197 3.20 -18.10 -23.68
CA GLN A 197 2.36 -18.80 -24.67
C GLN A 197 1.04 -19.34 -24.08
N SER A 198 0.97 -19.53 -22.77
CA SER A 198 -0.23 -19.97 -22.06
C SER A 198 -1.26 -18.85 -21.82
N ALA A 199 -0.90 -17.60 -22.07
CA ALA A 199 -1.78 -16.46 -21.89
C ALA A 199 -2.89 -16.46 -22.95
N ASP A 200 -4.14 -16.34 -22.49
CA ASP A 200 -5.28 -16.08 -23.37
C ASP A 200 -5.78 -14.65 -23.09
N PRO A 201 -5.53 -13.68 -23.98
CA PRO A 201 -5.89 -12.29 -23.75
C PRO A 201 -7.40 -12.08 -23.63
N THR A 202 -8.20 -12.95 -24.25
CA THR A 202 -9.67 -12.89 -24.13
C THR A 202 -10.09 -13.28 -22.72
N LEU A 203 -9.51 -14.36 -22.17
CA LEU A 203 -9.84 -14.83 -20.83
C LEU A 203 -9.24 -13.94 -19.73
N LEU A 204 -8.03 -13.42 -19.93
CA LEU A 204 -7.44 -12.39 -19.07
C LEU A 204 -8.34 -11.15 -19.02
N GLY A 205 -8.73 -10.62 -20.18
CA GLY A 205 -9.65 -9.49 -20.31
C GLY A 205 -10.99 -9.74 -19.63
N LYS A 206 -11.56 -10.94 -19.82
CA LYS A 206 -12.82 -11.35 -19.16
C LYS A 206 -12.68 -11.41 -17.64
N GLY A 207 -11.60 -12.00 -17.14
CA GLY A 207 -11.33 -12.16 -15.72
C GLY A 207 -11.10 -10.82 -15.01
N THR A 208 -10.21 -9.97 -15.55
CA THR A 208 -9.92 -8.65 -14.97
C THR A 208 -11.15 -7.73 -15.01
N PHE A 209 -11.95 -7.79 -16.08
CA PHE A 209 -13.17 -6.99 -16.17
C PHE A 209 -14.23 -7.47 -15.17
N LYS A 210 -14.35 -8.79 -14.95
CA LYS A 210 -15.23 -9.35 -13.93
C LYS A 210 -14.83 -8.87 -12.53
N ASP A 211 -13.54 -8.86 -12.23
CA ASP A 211 -13.00 -8.30 -10.99
C ASP A 211 -13.26 -6.80 -10.88
N PHE A 212 -13.12 -6.02 -11.96
CA PHE A 212 -13.44 -4.59 -11.97
C PHE A 212 -14.93 -4.32 -11.68
N GLN A 213 -15.84 -5.10 -12.25
CA GLN A 213 -17.28 -4.99 -11.95
C GLN A 213 -17.58 -5.28 -10.48
N PHE A 214 -16.97 -6.33 -9.93
CA PHE A 214 -17.11 -6.68 -8.52
C PHE A 214 -16.55 -5.57 -7.62
N PHE A 215 -15.34 -5.08 -7.93
CA PHE A 215 -14.70 -3.97 -7.24
C PHE A 215 -15.54 -2.69 -7.27
N GLY A 216 -16.17 -2.35 -8.41
CA GLY A 216 -17.11 -1.23 -8.49
C GLY A 216 -18.29 -1.37 -7.51
N GLY A 217 -18.80 -2.59 -7.34
CA GLY A 217 -19.81 -2.88 -6.31
C GLY A 217 -19.30 -2.65 -4.88
N GLN A 218 -18.03 -2.93 -4.60
CA GLN A 218 -17.41 -2.68 -3.29
C GLN A 218 -17.18 -1.19 -3.06
N VAL A 219 -16.70 -0.46 -4.07
CA VAL A 219 -16.49 1.00 -4.02
C VAL A 219 -17.81 1.74 -3.78
N ALA A 220 -18.91 1.22 -4.31
CA ALA A 220 -20.22 1.78 -4.11
C ALA A 220 -20.71 1.77 -2.65
N GLU A 221 -20.16 0.90 -1.80
CA GLU A 221 -20.52 0.79 -0.37
C GLU A 221 -19.61 1.64 0.55
N LEU A 222 -18.70 2.45 -0.02
CA LEU A 222 -17.80 3.30 0.77
C LEU A 222 -18.49 4.48 1.45
N GLY A 223 -19.69 4.86 0.99
CA GLY A 223 -20.39 6.04 1.49
C GLY A 223 -20.59 6.03 3.02
N ASP A 224 -20.60 7.22 3.62
CA ASP A 224 -20.95 7.41 5.03
C ASP A 224 -19.99 6.73 6.03
N GLY A 225 -18.69 6.90 5.80
CA GLY A 225 -17.64 6.51 6.74
C GLY A 225 -16.82 5.29 6.34
N GLY A 226 -16.93 4.82 5.09
CA GLY A 226 -15.99 3.82 4.55
C GLY A 226 -14.58 4.39 4.37
N VAL A 227 -13.62 3.50 4.12
CA VAL A 227 -12.20 3.85 3.94
C VAL A 227 -11.64 3.18 2.70
N VAL A 228 -10.84 3.93 1.94
CA VAL A 228 -9.95 3.38 0.93
C VAL A 228 -8.50 3.61 1.35
N VAL A 229 -7.70 2.54 1.37
CA VAL A 229 -6.27 2.60 1.69
C VAL A 229 -5.49 2.16 0.46
N ALA A 230 -4.60 3.02 -0.04
CA ALA A 230 -3.69 2.73 -1.14
C ALA A 230 -2.27 2.52 -0.60
N LEU A 231 -1.87 1.25 -0.51
CA LEU A 231 -0.50 0.81 -0.27
C LEU A 231 0.19 0.54 -1.61
N THR A 232 0.52 1.62 -2.31
CA THR A 232 0.94 1.53 -3.71
C THR A 232 2.22 2.33 -3.95
N GLY A 233 3.19 1.72 -4.64
CA GLY A 233 4.33 2.43 -5.21
C GLY A 233 4.01 3.14 -6.52
N GLU A 234 2.97 2.70 -7.23
CA GLU A 234 2.58 3.20 -8.53
C GLU A 234 1.18 3.83 -8.53
N SER A 235 0.79 4.36 -9.69
CA SER A 235 -0.44 5.13 -9.82
C SER A 235 -1.57 4.39 -10.55
N TYR A 236 -1.33 3.15 -11.00
CA TYR A 236 -2.35 2.31 -11.64
C TYR A 236 -3.54 2.04 -10.71
N MET A 237 -3.29 1.48 -9.53
CA MET A 237 -4.35 1.12 -8.57
C MET A 237 -5.19 2.32 -8.11
N PRO A 238 -4.62 3.48 -7.74
CA PRO A 238 -5.40 4.69 -7.48
C PRO A 238 -6.21 5.19 -8.69
N ARG A 239 -5.68 5.11 -9.92
CA ARG A 239 -6.42 5.47 -11.14
C ARG A 239 -7.58 4.51 -11.41
N MET A 240 -7.38 3.22 -11.17
CA MET A 240 -8.43 2.20 -11.27
C MET A 240 -9.57 2.50 -10.27
N PHE A 241 -9.24 2.85 -9.02
CA PHE A 241 -10.21 3.33 -8.04
C PHE A 241 -11.01 4.55 -8.52
N GLN A 242 -10.35 5.56 -9.12
CA GLN A 242 -11.04 6.73 -9.68
C GLN A 242 -12.12 6.34 -10.71
N LYS A 243 -11.84 5.35 -11.56
CA LYS A 243 -12.82 4.86 -12.55
C LYS A 243 -13.97 4.11 -11.89
N ALA A 244 -13.70 3.26 -10.91
CA ALA A 244 -14.74 2.57 -10.15
C ALA A 244 -15.64 3.55 -9.37
N LEU A 245 -15.07 4.58 -8.76
CA LEU A 245 -15.81 5.63 -8.05
C LEU A 245 -16.69 6.44 -9.01
N SER A 246 -16.13 6.83 -10.16
CA SER A 246 -16.88 7.52 -11.21
C SER A 246 -18.06 6.68 -11.71
N MET A 247 -17.86 5.38 -11.93
CA MET A 247 -18.92 4.47 -12.34
C MET A 247 -19.99 4.29 -11.27
N SER A 248 -19.58 4.14 -10.00
CA SER A 248 -20.51 4.00 -8.87
C SER A 248 -21.43 5.22 -8.76
N ARG A 249 -20.86 6.43 -8.85
CA ARG A 249 -21.62 7.69 -8.86
C ARG A 249 -22.51 7.83 -10.10
N ASN A 250 -22.00 7.45 -11.27
CA ASN A 250 -22.77 7.50 -12.52
C ASN A 250 -24.00 6.56 -12.49
N GLN A 251 -23.96 5.49 -11.70
CA GLN A 251 -25.10 4.59 -11.50
C GLN A 251 -26.07 5.07 -10.40
N GLY A 252 -25.96 6.33 -9.96
CA GLY A 252 -26.86 6.95 -8.99
C GLY A 252 -26.56 6.59 -7.54
N ARG A 253 -25.41 5.97 -7.24
CA ARG A 253 -24.99 5.69 -5.85
C ARG A 253 -24.18 6.88 -5.31
N PRO A 254 -24.65 7.61 -4.29
CA PRO A 254 -23.95 8.79 -3.76
C PRO A 254 -22.78 8.35 -2.86
N VAL A 255 -21.64 8.00 -3.48
CA VAL A 255 -20.42 7.64 -2.74
C VAL A 255 -19.72 8.92 -2.27
N GLU A 256 -20.04 9.34 -1.04
CA GLU A 256 -19.57 10.56 -0.38
C GLU A 256 -19.19 10.28 1.09
N ARG A 257 -18.48 11.22 1.74
CA ARG A 257 -18.14 11.14 3.18
C ARG A 257 -17.38 9.86 3.55
N PHE A 258 -16.41 9.47 2.74
CA PHE A 258 -15.48 8.38 3.01
C PHE A 258 -14.05 8.92 3.18
N PHE A 259 -13.18 8.14 3.79
CA PHE A 259 -11.79 8.53 4.04
C PHE A 259 -10.84 7.86 3.05
N GLY A 260 -9.84 8.61 2.58
CA GLY A 260 -8.79 8.11 1.70
C GLY A 260 -7.43 8.19 2.39
N VAL A 261 -6.69 7.08 2.38
CA VAL A 261 -5.33 6.97 2.90
C VAL A 261 -4.44 6.54 1.76
N GLN A 262 -3.37 7.26 1.47
CA GLN A 262 -2.42 6.88 0.43
C GLN A 262 -0.99 6.94 0.96
N PHE A 263 -0.29 5.84 0.81
CA PHE A 263 1.14 5.76 1.11
C PHE A 263 1.91 6.18 -0.13
N ASN A 264 2.82 7.14 0.03
CA ASN A 264 3.67 7.60 -1.06
C ASN A 264 5.06 6.96 -0.91
N ASN A 265 5.40 6.07 -1.83
CA ASN A 265 6.71 5.39 -1.87
C ASN A 265 7.71 6.09 -2.80
N ARG A 266 7.38 7.28 -3.32
CA ARG A 266 8.35 8.07 -4.10
C ARG A 266 9.43 8.58 -3.15
N PRO A 267 10.71 8.59 -3.58
CA PRO A 267 11.74 9.29 -2.82
C PRO A 267 11.31 10.75 -2.68
N ILE A 268 11.06 11.17 -1.44
CA ILE A 268 11.01 12.58 -1.08
C ILE A 268 12.42 13.09 -1.42
N CYS A 269 12.52 13.85 -2.51
CA CYS A 269 13.73 14.41 -3.12
C CYS A 269 15.05 14.02 -2.45
N ILE A 270 15.83 13.16 -3.11
CA ILE A 270 17.26 13.07 -2.83
C ILE A 270 17.86 14.32 -3.48
N ASP A 271 17.93 15.43 -2.74
CA ASP A 271 18.82 16.51 -3.14
C ASP A 271 20.24 15.94 -3.07
N ASP A 272 20.96 15.94 -4.20
CA ASP A 272 22.36 15.50 -4.23
C ASP A 272 23.30 16.51 -3.54
N ASP A 273 22.85 17.76 -3.39
CA ASP A 273 23.56 18.83 -2.69
C ASP A 273 23.09 18.97 -1.25
N ILE A 274 23.56 18.07 -0.39
CA ILE A 274 23.32 18.15 1.06
C ILE A 274 24.55 18.76 1.71
N PRO A 275 24.49 20.02 2.19
CA PRO A 275 25.66 20.70 2.76
C PRO A 275 26.33 19.89 3.89
N LEU A 276 25.55 19.19 4.73
CA LEU A 276 26.12 18.34 5.78
C LEU A 276 26.92 17.15 5.23
N LYS A 277 26.54 16.59 4.08
CA LYS A 277 27.22 15.46 3.44
C LYS A 277 28.61 15.87 2.96
N SER A 278 28.75 17.07 2.40
CA SER A 278 30.05 17.62 2.02
C SER A 278 30.89 18.01 3.24
N CYS A 279 30.26 18.45 4.34
CA CYS A 279 30.96 18.76 5.60
C CYS A 279 31.54 17.53 6.33
N THR A 280 30.99 16.33 6.14
CA THR A 280 31.52 15.11 6.80
C THR A 280 32.84 14.60 6.22
N GLY A 281 33.27 15.09 5.06
CA GLY A 281 34.54 14.69 4.41
C GLY A 281 34.66 13.18 4.15
N GLU A 282 35.89 12.68 4.00
CA GLU A 282 36.16 11.24 3.76
C GLU A 282 36.19 10.41 5.04
N THR A 283 36.42 11.03 6.20
CA THR A 283 36.58 10.34 7.49
C THR A 283 35.30 10.31 8.33
N GLY A 284 34.35 11.21 8.07
CA GLY A 284 33.04 11.23 8.71
C GLY A 284 32.01 10.35 7.99
N ARG A 285 30.94 10.00 8.70
CA ARG A 285 29.80 9.26 8.12
C ARG A 285 28.56 10.15 8.12
N PHE A 286 28.03 10.39 6.93
CA PHE A 286 26.76 11.09 6.76
C PHE A 286 25.59 10.10 6.81
N PHE A 287 24.54 10.46 7.54
CA PHE A 287 23.28 9.71 7.60
C PHE A 287 22.13 10.65 7.27
N GLN A 288 21.31 10.27 6.30
CA GLN A 288 20.10 11.00 5.94
C GLN A 288 18.88 10.20 6.36
N LEU A 289 18.06 10.77 7.24
CA LEU A 289 16.79 10.19 7.64
C LEU A 289 15.68 10.84 6.81
N ASN A 290 15.36 10.22 5.68
CA ASN A 290 14.31 10.68 4.78
C ASN A 290 12.93 10.36 5.34
N GLY A 291 12.00 11.29 5.17
CA GLY A 291 10.65 11.19 5.70
C GLY A 291 10.27 12.39 6.57
N PRO A 292 9.03 12.46 7.04
CA PRO A 292 8.55 13.56 7.89
C PRO A 292 9.30 13.57 9.23
N MET A 293 9.80 14.74 9.62
CA MET A 293 10.56 14.94 10.85
C MET A 293 9.74 14.69 12.12
N GLU A 294 8.43 14.85 12.05
CA GLU A 294 7.48 14.49 13.11
C GLU A 294 7.40 12.98 13.39
N LEU A 295 7.88 12.12 12.48
CA LEU A 295 8.04 10.67 12.67
C LEU A 295 9.51 10.30 12.89
N THR A 296 10.40 10.75 11.99
CA THR A 296 11.82 10.40 12.03
C THR A 296 12.53 10.99 13.25
N GLY A 297 12.10 12.17 13.73
CA GLY A 297 12.64 12.81 14.93
C GLY A 297 12.39 11.99 16.21
N PRO A 298 11.13 11.70 16.59
CA PRO A 298 10.83 10.87 17.76
C PRO A 298 11.43 9.45 17.67
N LEU A 299 11.45 8.84 16.48
CA LEU A 299 12.10 7.55 16.25
C LEU A 299 13.62 7.63 16.47
N PHE A 300 14.27 8.67 15.95
CA PHE A 300 15.70 8.90 16.13
C PHE A 300 16.06 9.18 17.59
N PHE A 301 15.27 10.01 18.29
CA PHE A 301 15.43 10.24 19.73
C PHE A 301 15.32 8.92 20.52
N SER A 302 14.31 8.10 20.22
CA SER A 302 14.13 6.78 20.84
C SER A 302 15.33 5.86 20.52
N ALA A 303 15.81 5.86 19.28
CA ALA A 303 17.01 5.10 18.91
C ALA A 303 18.25 5.55 19.70
N ILE A 304 18.45 6.86 19.92
CA ILE A 304 19.54 7.38 20.76
C ILE A 304 19.41 6.87 22.20
N GLN A 305 18.22 6.98 22.81
CA GLN A 305 18.00 6.56 24.20
C GLN A 305 18.31 5.07 24.43
N ARG A 306 18.12 4.22 23.41
CA ARG A 306 18.51 2.80 23.49
C ARG A 306 20.00 2.62 23.81
N TYR A 307 20.87 3.50 23.33
CA TYR A 307 22.33 3.39 23.46
C TYR A 307 22.93 4.16 24.64
N LEU A 308 22.16 5.01 25.35
CA LEU A 308 22.63 5.78 26.50
C LEU A 308 22.73 4.94 27.81
N ARG A 309 23.08 3.66 27.70
CA ARG A 309 23.30 2.76 28.85
C ARG A 309 24.77 2.67 29.21
#